data_AF-A0A943YEW7-F1
#
_entry.id   AF-A0A943YEW7-F1
#
_cell.length_a   1.000
_cell.length_b   1.000
_cell.length_c   1.000
_cell.angle_alpha   90.00
_cell.angle_beta   90.00
_cell.angle_gamma   90.00
#
_symmetry.space_group_name_H-M   'P 1'
#
loop_
_entity.id
_entity.type
_entity.pdbx_description
1 polymer ?
#
loop_
_entity_poly.entity_id
_entity_poly.type
_entity_poly.pdbx_seq_one_letter_code
_entity_poly.pdbx_strand_id
1 'polypeptide(L)'
;MSFIPRVTCRRCGRQFSGMRGRCPYCGTRRVRQSERVPGPTPGEDMSTPSGQRAAVNARWQLIFGAILLVAVILAVVVLISMSLNSSGAARTTPTLPAAPTDDLTPTPTPTPTPTPTPTPTITSATLYYGGDVLGDDVTVTTPLTVSVAIYPMTVEIPSDAIIWESSDTSVATVEPVADDPTHCVITGVGAGSCNVTVTVFGATDTVIIRCAG
;
A
#
# COMPACT_ATOMS: atom_id res chain seq x y z
N MET A 1 -30.11 13.67 -46.54
CA MET A 1 -30.78 14.68 -45.69
C MET A 1 -29.69 15.46 -44.94
N SER A 2 -29.53 16.74 -45.24
CA SER A 2 -28.50 17.60 -44.66
C SER A 2 -28.79 17.85 -43.18
N PHE A 3 -27.97 17.29 -42.29
CA PHE A 3 -28.04 17.57 -40.86
C PHE A 3 -27.32 18.89 -40.62
N ILE A 4 -28.08 19.99 -40.58
CA ILE A 4 -27.51 21.32 -40.30
C ILE A 4 -26.95 21.28 -38.87
N PRO A 5 -25.62 21.41 -38.67
CA PRO A 5 -25.04 21.32 -37.33
C PRO A 5 -25.59 22.43 -36.44
N ARG A 6 -26.07 22.07 -35.26
CA ARG A 6 -26.53 23.02 -34.23
C ARG A 6 -25.39 23.25 -33.24
N VAL A 7 -25.22 24.49 -32.80
CA VAL A 7 -24.23 24.84 -31.79
C VAL A 7 -24.83 25.80 -30.78
N THR A 8 -24.45 25.60 -29.52
CA THR A 8 -24.84 26.42 -28.38
C THR A 8 -23.98 27.68 -28.30
N CYS A 9 -24.61 28.83 -28.12
CA CYS A 9 -23.89 30.07 -27.85
C CYS A 9 -23.32 30.04 -26.43
N ARG A 10 -22.01 30.28 -26.28
CA ARG A 10 -21.37 30.37 -24.96
C ARG A 10 -21.89 31.51 -24.08
N ARG A 11 -22.42 32.60 -24.66
CA ARG A 11 -22.88 33.77 -23.90
C ARG A 11 -24.36 33.71 -23.52
N CYS A 12 -25.22 33.26 -24.42
CA CYS A 12 -26.67 33.24 -24.17
C CYS A 12 -27.28 31.83 -24.05
N GLY A 13 -26.48 30.76 -24.20
CA GLY A 13 -26.93 29.37 -24.08
C GLY A 13 -27.81 28.86 -25.23
N ARG A 14 -28.39 29.75 -26.04
CA ARG A 14 -29.32 29.37 -27.12
C ARG A 14 -28.61 28.62 -28.25
N GLN A 15 -29.29 27.62 -28.80
CA GLN A 15 -28.83 26.89 -29.97
C GLN A 15 -29.12 27.67 -31.25
N PHE A 16 -28.16 27.69 -32.16
CA PHE A 16 -28.30 28.29 -33.48
C PHE A 16 -27.58 27.45 -34.54
N SER A 17 -27.85 27.74 -35.82
CA SER A 17 -27.20 27.03 -36.93
C SER A 17 -25.69 27.32 -36.94
N GLY A 18 -24.90 26.26 -37.03
CA GLY A 18 -23.45 26.32 -37.08
C GLY A 18 -22.87 26.99 -38.33
N MET A 19 -23.71 27.26 -39.33
CA MET A 19 -23.34 28.03 -40.52
C MET A 19 -23.14 29.53 -40.23
N ARG A 20 -23.63 30.04 -39.08
CA ARG A 20 -23.51 31.46 -38.72
C ARG A 20 -22.27 31.70 -37.84
N GLY A 21 -21.44 32.68 -38.23
CA GLY A 21 -20.24 33.09 -37.49
C GLY A 21 -20.51 33.94 -36.23
N ARG A 22 -21.73 34.45 -36.06
CA ARG A 22 -22.20 35.18 -34.86
C ARG A 22 -23.51 34.58 -34.36
N CYS A 23 -23.72 34.65 -33.05
CA CYS A 23 -25.00 34.30 -32.46
C CYS A 23 -26.08 35.31 -32.89
N PRO A 24 -27.22 34.89 -33.44
CA PRO A 24 -28.30 35.81 -33.85
C PRO A 24 -29.03 36.45 -32.67
N TYR A 25 -28.90 35.89 -31.46
CA TYR A 25 -29.62 36.38 -30.28
C TYR A 25 -28.83 37.37 -29.44
N CYS A 26 -27.50 37.25 -29.38
CA CYS A 26 -26.66 38.09 -28.52
C CYS A 26 -25.45 38.72 -29.24
N GLY A 27 -25.32 38.51 -30.55
CA GLY A 27 -24.29 39.14 -31.39
C GLY A 27 -22.86 38.64 -31.21
N THR A 28 -22.59 37.75 -30.24
CA THR A 28 -21.22 37.28 -29.97
C THR A 28 -20.64 36.50 -31.14
N ARG A 29 -19.40 36.83 -31.53
CA ARG A 29 -18.61 36.06 -32.50
C ARG A 29 -18.31 34.67 -31.94
N ARG A 30 -18.50 33.64 -32.77
CA ARG A 30 -18.04 32.30 -32.46
C ARG A 30 -16.51 32.28 -32.54
N VAL A 31 -15.85 31.95 -31.44
CA VAL A 31 -14.43 31.58 -31.47
C VAL A 31 -14.32 30.18 -32.07
N ARG A 32 -13.56 30.03 -33.16
CA ARG A 32 -13.10 28.70 -33.58
C ARG A 32 -12.18 28.20 -32.46
N GLN A 33 -12.47 27.06 -31.85
CA GLN A 33 -11.47 26.40 -31.04
C GLN A 33 -10.28 26.08 -31.97
N SER A 34 -9.08 26.46 -31.56
CA SER A 34 -7.85 26.06 -32.24
C SER A 34 -7.81 24.53 -32.29
N GLU A 35 -7.65 23.94 -33.47
CA GLU A 35 -7.35 22.52 -33.69
C GLU A 35 -5.94 22.13 -33.20
N ARG A 36 -5.36 22.90 -32.27
CA ARG A 36 -4.10 22.55 -31.66
C ARG A 36 -4.36 21.38 -30.74
N VAL A 37 -4.04 20.19 -31.23
CA VAL A 37 -3.92 18.98 -30.42
C VAL A 37 -3.08 19.36 -29.19
N PRO A 38 -3.53 19.07 -27.96
CA PRO A 38 -2.70 19.24 -26.79
C PRO A 38 -1.36 18.54 -27.05
N GLY A 39 -0.25 19.27 -26.91
CA GLY A 39 1.06 18.63 -26.99
C GLY A 39 1.15 17.51 -25.94
N PRO A 40 2.01 16.49 -26.18
CA PRO A 40 2.26 15.46 -25.19
C PRO A 40 2.53 16.11 -23.83
N THR A 41 1.94 15.53 -22.80
CA THR A 41 2.15 16.06 -21.45
C THR A 41 3.62 15.87 -21.08
N PRO A 42 4.22 16.72 -20.22
CA PRO A 42 5.63 16.58 -19.85
C PRO A 42 6.03 15.22 -19.26
N GLY A 43 5.08 14.36 -18.87
CA GLY A 43 5.35 12.99 -18.44
C GLY A 43 5.58 12.00 -19.58
N GLU A 44 5.09 12.29 -20.78
CA GLU A 44 5.16 11.41 -21.96
C GLU A 44 6.42 11.69 -22.81
N ASP A 45 6.97 12.90 -22.71
CA ASP A 45 8.18 13.30 -23.44
C ASP A 45 9.46 12.86 -22.70
N MET A 46 10.15 11.86 -23.25
CA MET A 46 11.37 11.28 -22.67
C MET A 46 12.58 12.24 -22.63
N SER A 47 12.49 13.38 -23.33
CA SER A 47 13.48 14.47 -23.32
C SER A 47 13.35 15.42 -22.12
N THR A 48 12.28 15.28 -21.34
CA THR A 48 12.06 16.09 -20.14
C THR A 48 12.60 15.39 -18.88
N PRO A 49 12.98 16.13 -17.84
CA PRO A 49 13.41 15.54 -16.56
C PRO A 49 12.31 14.68 -15.90
N SER A 50 11.03 14.98 -16.15
CA SER A 50 9.89 14.17 -15.73
C SER A 50 9.83 12.82 -16.46
N GLY A 51 10.02 12.80 -17.78
CA GLY A 51 10.04 11.57 -18.58
C GLY A 51 11.22 10.65 -18.25
N GLN A 52 12.40 11.22 -17.96
CA GLN A 52 13.57 10.43 -17.52
C GLN A 52 13.34 9.75 -16.17
N ARG A 53 12.72 10.44 -15.19
CA ARG A 53 12.38 9.84 -13.89
C ARG A 53 11.32 8.75 -14.01
N ALA A 54 10.30 8.95 -14.85
CA ALA A 54 9.30 7.92 -15.13
C ALA A 54 9.91 6.66 -15.75
N ALA A 55 10.87 6.82 -16.67
CA ALA A 55 11.57 5.70 -17.31
C ALA A 55 12.45 4.91 -16.34
N VAL A 56 13.12 5.56 -15.39
CA VAL A 56 13.93 4.87 -14.37
C VAL A 56 13.04 4.06 -13.44
N ASN A 57 11.96 4.64 -12.94
CA ASN A 57 11.02 3.96 -12.05
C ASN A 57 10.35 2.76 -12.73
N ALA A 58 9.96 2.90 -14.01
CA ALA A 58 9.39 1.79 -14.79
C ALA A 58 10.41 0.65 -15.01
N ARG A 59 11.70 0.96 -15.24
CA ARG A 59 12.74 -0.07 -15.40
C ARG A 59 12.93 -0.89 -14.12
N TRP A 60 12.99 -0.24 -12.97
CA TRP A 60 13.11 -0.94 -11.70
C TRP A 60 11.86 -1.76 -11.38
N GLN A 61 10.66 -1.23 -11.65
CA GLN A 61 9.41 -1.99 -11.48
C GLN A 61 9.36 -3.25 -12.36
N LEU A 62 9.83 -3.18 -13.62
CA LEU A 62 9.90 -4.36 -14.49
C LEU A 62 10.91 -5.40 -13.98
N ILE A 63 12.05 -4.95 -13.42
CA ILE A 63 13.06 -5.84 -12.84
C ILE A 63 12.51 -6.54 -11.59
N PHE A 64 11.92 -5.79 -10.65
CA PHE A 64 11.31 -6.37 -9.45
C PHE A 64 10.15 -7.30 -9.80
N GLY A 65 9.30 -6.93 -10.76
CA GLY A 65 8.20 -7.78 -11.23
C GLY A 65 8.69 -9.08 -11.86
N ALA A 66 9.76 -9.04 -12.68
CA ALA A 66 10.35 -10.23 -13.28
C ALA A 66 10.96 -11.17 -12.23
N ILE A 67 11.69 -10.61 -11.24
CA ILE A 67 12.28 -11.41 -10.15
C ILE A 67 11.18 -12.07 -9.30
N LEU A 68 10.11 -11.33 -8.96
CA LEU A 68 8.99 -11.86 -8.18
C LEU A 68 8.30 -13.00 -8.93
N LEU A 69 8.04 -12.84 -10.23
CA LEU A 69 7.45 -13.88 -11.08
C LEU A 69 8.31 -15.16 -11.09
N VAL A 70 9.63 -15.04 -11.25
CA VAL A 70 10.55 -16.18 -11.23
C VAL A 70 10.52 -16.88 -9.86
N ALA A 71 10.52 -16.14 -8.76
CA ALA A 71 10.47 -16.69 -7.41
C ALA A 71 9.19 -17.52 -7.17
N VAL A 72 8.04 -17.02 -7.63
CA VAL A 72 6.76 -17.74 -7.53
C VAL A 72 6.78 -19.04 -8.33
N ILE A 73 7.31 -19.01 -9.56
CA ILE A 73 7.44 -20.22 -10.38
C ILE A 73 8.32 -21.26 -9.69
N LEU A 74 9.47 -20.85 -9.14
CA LEU A 74 10.37 -21.77 -8.44
C LEU A 74 9.71 -22.38 -7.19
N ALA A 75 8.97 -21.59 -6.41
CA ALA A 75 8.24 -22.08 -5.23
C ALA A 75 7.21 -23.15 -5.61
N VAL A 76 6.46 -22.95 -6.69
CA VAL A 76 5.47 -23.92 -7.18
C VAL A 76 6.14 -25.22 -7.65
N VAL A 77 7.25 -25.12 -8.40
CA VAL A 77 8.00 -26.30 -8.86
C VAL A 77 8.53 -27.12 -7.69
N VAL A 78 9.07 -26.46 -6.66
CA VAL A 78 9.57 -27.14 -5.45
C VAL A 78 8.44 -27.81 -4.69
N LEU A 79 7.30 -27.13 -4.51
CA LEU A 79 6.13 -27.68 -3.82
C LEU A 79 5.60 -28.93 -4.54
N ILE A 80 5.50 -28.90 -5.87
CA ILE A 80 5.11 -30.08 -6.66
C ILE A 80 6.15 -31.19 -6.55
N SER A 81 7.44 -30.86 -6.59
CA SER A 81 8.53 -31.86 -6.47
C SER A 81 8.53 -32.55 -5.10
N MET A 82 8.30 -31.81 -4.02
CA MET A 82 8.16 -32.38 -2.67
C MET A 82 6.86 -33.19 -2.53
N SER A 83 5.77 -32.74 -3.16
CA SER A 83 4.49 -33.46 -3.15
C SER A 83 4.54 -34.77 -3.93
N LEU A 84 5.32 -34.85 -5.02
CA LEU A 84 5.47 -36.05 -5.84
C LEU A 84 6.49 -37.06 -5.25
N ASN A 85 7.43 -36.60 -4.43
CA ASN A 85 8.40 -37.49 -3.75
C ASN A 85 7.81 -38.22 -2.52
N SER A 86 6.57 -37.91 -2.11
CA SER A 86 5.88 -38.58 -0.99
C SER A 86 4.97 -39.75 -1.42
N SER A 87 4.88 -40.10 -2.71
CA SER A 87 4.16 -41.28 -3.20
C SER A 87 5.10 -42.49 -3.27
N GLY A 88 5.53 -42.96 -2.10
CA GLY A 88 6.51 -44.05 -1.99
C GLY A 88 6.57 -44.63 -0.59
N ALA A 89 5.44 -45.05 -0.02
CA ALA A 89 5.43 -45.89 1.17
C ALA A 89 4.62 -47.17 0.89
N ALA A 90 5.32 -48.28 1.11
CA ALA A 90 4.97 -49.62 0.68
C ALA A 90 3.71 -50.19 1.34
N ARG A 91 3.07 -51.09 0.59
CA ARG A 91 2.10 -52.10 1.01
C ARG A 91 2.54 -52.80 2.31
N THR A 92 1.72 -52.72 3.34
CA THR A 92 1.58 -53.82 4.32
C THR A 92 0.10 -54.17 4.45
N THR A 93 -0.23 -55.39 4.04
CA THR A 93 -1.52 -56.03 4.23
C THR A 93 -1.73 -56.30 5.73
N PRO A 94 -2.83 -55.84 6.37
CA PRO A 94 -3.19 -56.30 7.70
C PRO A 94 -4.12 -57.52 7.61
N THR A 95 -3.66 -58.62 8.19
CA THR A 95 -4.43 -59.84 8.43
C THR A 95 -5.54 -59.56 9.44
N LEU A 96 -6.79 -59.93 9.09
CA LEU A 96 -7.94 -59.91 9.99
C LEU A 96 -7.74 -60.88 11.17
N PRO A 97 -8.09 -60.46 12.41
CA PRO A 97 -8.97 -61.33 13.20
C PRO A 97 -10.06 -60.61 14.02
N ALA A 98 -11.22 -61.27 14.05
CA ALA A 98 -12.33 -61.28 15.01
C ALA A 98 -12.95 -59.96 15.52
N ALA A 99 -14.23 -59.75 15.17
CA ALA A 99 -15.18 -58.88 15.85
C ALA A 99 -15.32 -59.26 17.34
N PRO A 100 -15.50 -58.26 18.23
CA PRO A 100 -16.85 -58.10 18.79
C PRO A 100 -17.27 -56.65 19.16
N THR A 101 -18.59 -56.49 19.18
CA THR A 101 -19.42 -55.57 20.01
C THR A 101 -19.42 -54.07 19.72
N ASP A 102 -20.60 -53.61 19.26
CA ASP A 102 -21.10 -52.23 19.31
C ASP A 102 -20.80 -51.57 20.67
N ASP A 103 -19.93 -50.57 20.65
CA ASP A 103 -19.97 -49.48 21.62
C ASP A 103 -20.09 -48.18 20.84
N LEU A 104 -21.32 -47.67 20.74
CA LEU A 104 -21.63 -46.40 20.10
C LEU A 104 -21.20 -45.26 21.02
N THR A 105 -19.90 -44.99 21.10
CA THR A 105 -19.41 -43.76 21.72
C THR A 105 -19.88 -42.57 20.85
N PRO A 106 -20.62 -41.59 21.40
CA PRO A 106 -21.03 -40.43 20.60
C PRO A 106 -19.77 -39.65 20.18
N THR A 107 -19.59 -39.51 18.86
CA THR A 107 -18.52 -38.70 18.29
C THR A 107 -18.67 -37.25 18.78
N PRO A 108 -17.61 -36.62 19.35
CA PRO A 108 -17.70 -35.23 19.76
C PRO A 108 -18.00 -34.36 18.55
N THR A 109 -19.04 -33.54 18.66
CA THR A 109 -19.40 -32.55 17.64
C THR A 109 -18.20 -31.63 17.39
N PRO A 110 -17.79 -31.41 16.13
CA PRO A 110 -16.68 -30.50 15.84
C PRO A 110 -17.03 -29.10 16.34
N THR A 111 -16.21 -28.56 17.24
CA THR A 111 -16.29 -27.16 17.67
C THR A 111 -16.26 -26.27 16.42
N PRO A 112 -17.18 -25.29 16.29
CA PRO A 112 -17.17 -24.40 15.13
C PRO A 112 -15.82 -23.67 15.07
N THR A 113 -15.14 -23.77 13.93
CA THR A 113 -13.94 -23.00 13.64
C THR A 113 -14.30 -21.51 13.73
N PRO A 114 -13.59 -20.69 14.52
CA PRO A 114 -13.86 -19.27 14.59
C PRO A 114 -13.78 -18.68 13.18
N THR A 115 -14.80 -17.90 12.82
CA THR A 115 -14.83 -17.17 11.55
C THR A 115 -13.60 -16.26 11.48
N PRO A 116 -12.85 -16.21 10.35
CA PRO A 116 -11.69 -15.36 10.25
C PRO A 116 -12.12 -13.89 10.45
N THR A 117 -11.54 -13.25 11.46
CA THR A 117 -11.71 -11.82 11.69
C THR A 117 -11.18 -11.08 10.46
N PRO A 118 -11.94 -10.14 9.88
CA PRO A 118 -11.47 -9.37 8.71
C PRO A 118 -10.19 -8.61 9.08
N THR A 119 -9.13 -8.79 8.30
CA THR A 119 -7.90 -8.00 8.45
C THR A 119 -8.19 -6.54 8.09
N PRO A 120 -7.90 -5.57 8.98
CA PRO A 120 -8.17 -4.17 8.70
C PRO A 120 -7.33 -3.69 7.50
N THR A 121 -7.95 -2.92 6.61
CA THR A 121 -7.26 -2.35 5.43
C THR A 121 -6.75 -0.95 5.79
N ILE A 122 -5.50 -0.85 6.25
CA ILE A 122 -4.84 0.42 6.54
C ILE A 122 -4.21 0.97 5.26
N THR A 123 -4.38 2.28 5.02
CA THR A 123 -3.82 2.96 3.85
C THR A 123 -2.52 3.70 4.17
N SER A 124 -2.43 4.30 5.37
CA SER A 124 -1.25 5.03 5.80
C SER A 124 -1.07 4.99 7.31
N ALA A 125 0.20 4.90 7.73
CA ALA A 125 0.67 5.23 9.07
C ALA A 125 1.56 6.47 8.92
N THR A 126 1.41 7.45 9.80
CA THR A 126 2.13 8.73 9.71
C THR A 126 2.57 9.16 11.09
N LEU A 127 3.83 9.52 11.24
CA LEU A 127 4.44 9.97 12.49
C LEU A 127 4.16 11.44 12.74
N TYR A 128 3.90 11.78 14.00
CA TYR A 128 3.67 13.15 14.46
C TYR A 128 4.51 13.43 15.70
N TYR A 129 4.91 14.69 15.85
CA TYR A 129 5.51 15.24 17.05
C TYR A 129 4.87 16.58 17.39
N GLY A 130 4.39 16.72 18.63
CA GLY A 130 3.77 17.98 19.08
C GLY A 130 2.50 18.39 18.31
N GLY A 131 1.88 17.46 17.58
CA GLY A 131 0.69 17.71 16.74
C GLY A 131 0.99 18.02 15.27
N ASP A 132 2.27 18.17 14.90
CA ASP A 132 2.70 18.35 13.52
C ASP A 132 3.26 17.05 12.95
N VAL A 133 3.17 16.88 11.62
CA VAL A 133 3.76 15.73 10.93
C VAL A 133 5.27 15.74 11.17
N LEU A 134 5.81 14.60 11.59
CA LEU A 134 7.22 14.44 11.82
C LEU A 134 7.95 14.57 10.48
N GLY A 135 8.97 15.44 10.42
CA GLY A 135 9.77 15.59 9.21
C GLY A 135 10.59 14.33 8.92
N ASP A 136 11.04 14.19 7.67
CA ASP A 136 11.87 13.06 7.22
C ASP A 136 13.21 12.95 7.99
N ASP A 137 13.66 14.04 8.62
CA ASP A 137 14.93 14.17 9.34
C ASP A 137 14.74 14.99 10.62
N VAL A 138 15.09 14.40 11.77
CA VAL A 138 14.87 14.96 13.09
C VAL A 138 16.12 14.81 13.95
N THR A 139 16.54 15.93 14.56
CA THR A 139 17.64 15.91 15.53
C THR A 139 17.13 15.67 16.94
N VAL A 140 17.53 14.55 17.53
CA VAL A 140 17.20 14.16 18.91
C VAL A 140 18.33 14.59 19.84
N THR A 141 18.03 15.53 20.72
CA THR A 141 18.95 16.02 21.78
C THR A 141 18.43 15.70 23.18
N THR A 142 17.12 15.51 23.31
CA THR A 142 16.42 15.03 24.50
C THR A 142 15.41 13.97 24.08
N PRO A 143 15.00 13.06 24.98
CA PRO A 143 13.98 12.06 24.69
C PRO A 143 12.74 12.69 24.06
N LEU A 144 12.34 12.19 22.90
CA LEU A 144 11.22 12.70 22.10
C LEU A 144 10.07 11.70 22.15
N THR A 145 8.88 12.15 22.55
CA THR A 145 7.67 11.32 22.45
C THR A 145 6.97 11.61 21.12
N VAL A 146 6.91 10.61 20.24
CA VAL A 146 6.23 10.68 18.94
C VAL A 146 4.95 9.85 18.96
N SER A 147 3.99 10.22 18.12
CA SER A 147 2.72 9.49 17.98
C SER A 147 2.51 9.05 16.54
N VAL A 148 1.95 7.85 16.32
CA VAL A 148 1.56 7.37 15.00
C VAL A 148 0.06 7.57 14.78
N ALA A 149 -0.29 8.32 13.73
CA ALA A 149 -1.67 8.44 13.26
C ALA A 149 -1.90 7.45 12.11
N ILE A 150 -2.99 6.69 12.21
CA ILE A 150 -3.29 5.58 11.32
C ILE A 150 -4.60 5.87 10.60
N TYR A 151 -4.60 5.76 9.27
CA TYR A 151 -5.77 6.04 8.45
C TYR A 151 -6.07 4.93 7.44
N PRO A 152 -7.35 4.53 7.28
CA PRO A 152 -8.48 4.89 8.11
C PRO A 152 -8.52 4.04 9.41
N MET A 153 -8.84 4.66 10.56
CA MET A 153 -9.00 3.96 11.84
C MET A 153 -10.37 3.27 11.89
N THR A 154 -10.53 2.23 11.07
CA THR A 154 -11.80 1.50 10.88
C THR A 154 -12.03 0.41 11.92
N VAL A 155 -11.01 0.04 12.68
CA VAL A 155 -11.01 -1.06 13.65
C VAL A 155 -10.08 -0.68 14.82
N GLU A 156 -10.34 -1.23 16.00
CA GLU A 156 -9.38 -1.21 17.11
C GLU A 156 -8.10 -1.96 16.71
N ILE A 157 -6.97 -1.27 16.79
CA ILE A 157 -5.67 -1.80 16.39
C ILE A 157 -5.05 -2.45 17.62
N PRO A 158 -4.77 -3.77 17.60
CA PRO A 158 -4.09 -4.41 18.71
C PRO A 158 -2.69 -3.83 18.86
N SER A 159 -2.22 -3.70 20.10
CA SER A 159 -0.88 -3.21 20.44
C SER A 159 0.22 -3.91 19.65
N ASP A 160 0.08 -5.22 19.49
CA ASP A 160 1.08 -6.10 18.89
C ASP A 160 1.18 -5.91 17.36
N ALA A 161 0.23 -5.21 16.75
CA ALA A 161 0.28 -4.86 15.34
C ALA A 161 1.07 -3.57 15.06
N ILE A 162 1.40 -2.78 16.09
CA ILE A 162 2.21 -1.57 15.97
C ILE A 162 3.65 -1.93 16.32
N ILE A 163 4.49 -2.01 15.30
CA ILE A 163 5.90 -2.42 15.43
C ILE A 163 6.77 -1.19 15.26
N TRP A 164 7.53 -0.86 16.30
CA TRP A 164 8.54 0.20 16.29
C TRP A 164 9.92 -0.43 16.21
N GLU A 165 10.75 0.04 15.27
CA GLU A 165 12.09 -0.48 15.06
C GLU A 165 13.07 0.67 14.86
N SER A 166 14.28 0.50 15.39
CA SER A 166 15.42 1.38 15.14
C SER A 166 16.46 0.58 14.37
N SER A 167 16.98 1.16 13.29
CA SER A 167 18.01 0.52 12.46
C SER A 167 19.34 0.37 13.20
N ASP A 168 19.60 1.22 14.21
CA ASP A 168 20.82 1.18 15.01
C ASP A 168 20.55 1.66 16.44
N THR A 169 20.44 0.69 17.35
CA THR A 169 20.20 0.93 18.77
C THR A 169 21.39 1.54 19.50
N SER A 170 22.57 1.58 18.89
CA SER A 170 23.72 2.30 19.45
C SER A 170 23.62 3.82 19.27
N VAL A 171 22.81 4.27 18.31
CA VAL A 171 22.57 5.70 18.01
C VAL A 171 21.27 6.18 18.65
N ALA A 172 20.16 5.47 18.45
CA ALA A 172 18.90 5.77 19.10
C ALA A 172 18.08 4.51 19.41
N THR A 173 17.44 4.48 20.56
CA THR A 173 16.51 3.43 20.97
C THR A 173 15.07 3.93 20.91
N VAL A 174 14.16 2.99 20.68
CA VAL A 174 12.72 3.22 20.59
C VAL A 174 12.02 2.42 21.68
N GLU A 175 11.22 3.08 22.49
CA GLU A 175 10.45 2.47 23.57
C GLU A 175 8.98 2.85 23.41
N PRO A 176 8.13 1.93 22.90
CA PRO A 176 6.69 2.14 22.85
C PRO A 176 6.12 2.33 24.26
N VAL A 177 5.16 3.23 24.42
CA VAL A 177 4.50 3.46 25.72
C VAL A 177 3.56 2.29 26.01
N ALA A 178 3.72 1.64 27.17
CA ALA A 178 2.99 0.41 27.51
C ALA A 178 1.46 0.58 27.53
N ASP A 179 0.99 1.73 28.01
CA ASP A 179 -0.44 2.03 28.11
C ASP A 179 -1.04 2.61 26.81
N ASP A 180 -0.19 3.07 25.89
CA ASP A 180 -0.61 3.62 24.61
C ASP A 180 0.44 3.32 23.50
N PRO A 181 0.31 2.19 22.79
CA PRO A 181 1.28 1.75 21.80
C PRO A 181 1.34 2.65 20.55
N THR A 182 0.39 3.59 20.42
CA THR A 182 0.44 4.62 19.36
C THR A 182 1.48 5.69 19.67
N HIS A 183 1.97 5.77 20.91
CA HIS A 183 3.05 6.65 21.32
C HIS A 183 4.34 5.86 21.53
N CYS A 184 5.46 6.44 21.09
CA CYS A 184 6.79 5.87 21.28
C CYS A 184 7.77 6.96 21.72
N VAL A 185 8.63 6.61 22.67
CA VAL A 185 9.72 7.46 23.13
C VAL A 185 10.99 7.09 22.36
N ILE A 186 11.54 8.06 21.64
CA ILE A 186 12.82 7.95 20.94
C ILE A 186 13.88 8.60 21.81
N THR A 187 14.90 7.84 22.18
CA THR A 187 16.02 8.31 23.00
C THR A 187 17.33 8.19 22.24
N GLY A 188 18.06 9.30 22.12
CA GLY A 188 19.41 9.30 21.56
C GLY A 188 20.40 8.68 22.55
N VAL A 189 21.14 7.67 22.11
CA VAL A 189 22.12 6.91 22.91
C VAL A 189 23.55 7.27 22.53
N GLY A 190 23.82 7.51 21.24
CA GLY A 190 25.16 7.78 20.73
C GLY A 190 25.16 8.74 19.56
N ALA A 191 26.31 9.38 19.30
CA ALA A 191 26.46 10.30 18.18
C ALA A 191 26.31 9.57 16.84
N GLY A 192 25.44 10.05 15.97
CA GLY A 192 25.26 9.44 14.65
C GLY A 192 23.89 9.69 14.05
N SER A 193 23.56 8.90 13.04
CA SER A 193 22.25 8.90 12.40
C SER A 193 21.73 7.48 12.23
N CYS A 194 20.46 7.24 12.57
CA CYS A 194 19.77 5.97 12.38
C CYS A 194 18.36 6.20 11.86
N ASN A 195 17.75 5.18 11.26
CA ASN A 195 16.37 5.24 10.83
C ASN A 195 15.48 4.65 11.90
N VAL A 196 14.40 5.35 12.24
CA VAL A 196 13.31 4.81 13.06
C VAL A 196 12.12 4.55 12.16
N THR A 197 11.61 3.33 12.21
CA THR A 197 10.50 2.85 11.39
C THR A 197 9.34 2.45 12.29
N VAL A 198 8.13 2.85 11.90
CA VAL A 198 6.89 2.34 12.48
C VAL A 198 6.14 1.56 11.41
N THR A 199 5.67 0.35 11.75
CA THR A 199 4.93 -0.53 10.85
C THR A 199 3.60 -0.91 11.49
N VAL A 200 2.49 -0.70 10.77
CA VAL A 200 1.15 -1.06 11.21
C VAL A 200 0.39 -1.75 10.08
N PHE A 201 0.09 -3.05 10.25
CA PHE A 201 -0.54 -3.91 9.21
C PHE A 201 0.02 -3.72 7.78
N GLY A 202 1.34 -3.53 7.66
CA GLY A 202 2.03 -3.37 6.39
C GLY A 202 2.14 -1.93 5.86
N ALA A 203 1.46 -0.95 6.48
CA ALA A 203 1.75 0.46 6.25
C ALA A 203 2.95 0.88 7.11
N THR A 204 3.92 1.57 6.51
CA THR A 204 5.16 1.96 7.18
C THR A 204 5.44 3.43 7.03
N ASP A 205 5.95 4.05 8.09
CA ASP A 205 6.56 5.37 8.05
C ASP A 205 7.99 5.30 8.58
N THR A 206 8.88 6.13 8.04
CA THR A 206 10.33 6.06 8.33
C THR A 206 10.88 7.46 8.46
N VAL A 207 11.59 7.72 9.56
CA VAL A 207 12.23 9.00 9.83
C VAL A 207 13.71 8.79 10.17
N ILE A 208 14.55 9.69 9.66
CA ILE A 208 15.97 9.75 9.99
C ILE A 208 16.11 10.47 11.33
N ILE A 209 16.67 9.78 12.32
CA ILE A 209 17.01 10.33 13.63
C ILE A 209 18.49 10.66 13.64
N ARG A 210 18.82 11.91 13.95
CA ARG A 210 20.19 12.38 14.17
C ARG A 210 20.40 12.67 15.65
N CYS A 211 21.37 12.01 16.25
CA CYS A 211 21.76 12.24 17.62
C CYS A 211 23.04 13.06 17.64
N ALA A 212 22.98 14.26 18.21
CA ALA A 212 24.17 15.03 18.56
C ALA A 212 24.72 14.45 19.87
N GLY A 213 25.86 13.75 19.80
CA GLY A 213 26.55 13.28 21.00
C GLY A 213 27.31 14.38 21.73
#